data_AF-A0A7W1EYY7-F1
#
_entry.id   AF-A0A7W1EYY7-F1
#
_cell.length_a   1.000
_cell.length_b   1.000
_cell.length_c   1.000
_cell.angle_alpha   90.00
_cell.angle_beta   90.00
_cell.angle_gamma   90.00
#
_symmetry.space_group_name_H-M   'P 1'
#
loop_
_entity.id
_entity.type
_entity.pdbx_description
1 polymer ?
#
loop_
_entity_poly.entity_id
_entity_poly.type
_entity_poly.pdbx_seq_one_letter_code
_entity_poly.pdbx_strand_id
1 'polypeptide(L)' 'MDYLITEFGIRKDGTTFWGSILITALHNDAGDVIGYTKLTRELRDNEIE' A
#
# COMPACT_ATOMS: atom_id res chain seq x y z
N MET A 1 5.29 10.35 8.19
CA MET A 1 5.10 9.00 8.76
C MET A 1 4.76 8.10 7.60
N ASP A 2 5.61 7.12 7.34
CA ASP A 2 5.41 6.13 6.30
C ASP A 2 5.00 4.82 6.96
N TYR A 3 3.99 4.16 6.39
CA TYR A 3 3.47 2.88 6.88
C TYR A 3 3.71 1.79 5.83
N LEU A 4 4.28 0.67 6.27
CA LEU A 4 4.39 -0.54 5.47
C LEU A 4 3.40 -1.58 6.01
N ILE A 5 2.56 -2.09 5.12
CA ILE A 5 1.53 -3.08 5.46
C ILE A 5 1.60 -4.21 4.45
N THR A 6 1.47 -5.45 4.93
CA THR A 6 1.19 -6.61 4.08
C THR A 6 -0.29 -6.94 4.19
N GLU A 7 -0.96 -7.03 3.04
CA GLU A 7 -2.42 -7.25 2.97
C GLU A 7 -2.77 -8.26 1.88
N PHE A 8 -3.92 -8.93 2.05
CA PHE A 8 -4.52 -9.78 1.03
C PHE A 8 -5.44 -8.95 0.11
N GLY A 9 -5.21 -9.02 -1.20
CA GLY A 9 -5.98 -8.29 -2.21
C GLY A 9 -6.72 -9.20 -3.19
N ILE A 10 -7.75 -8.65 -3.84
CA ILE A 10 -8.52 -9.30 -4.90
C ILE A 10 -8.39 -8.47 -6.18
N ARG A 11 -7.99 -9.13 -7.29
CA ARG A 11 -7.90 -8.52 -8.61
C ARG A 11 -9.28 -8.41 -9.26
N LYS A 12 -9.39 -7.58 -10.31
CA LYS A 12 -10.65 -7.41 -11.07
C LYS A 12 -11.18 -8.74 -11.65
N ASP A 13 -10.29 -9.68 -11.97
CA ASP A 13 -10.64 -11.01 -12.47
C ASP A 13 -11.05 -12.00 -11.36
N GLY A 14 -11.04 -11.57 -10.09
CA GLY A 14 -11.40 -12.38 -8.93
C GLY A 14 -10.24 -13.20 -8.33
N THR A 15 -9.06 -13.21 -8.95
CA THR A 15 -7.88 -13.88 -8.39
C THR A 15 -7.32 -13.10 -7.20
N THR A 16 -6.66 -13.81 -6.30
CA THR A 16 -6.13 -13.23 -5.06
C THR A 16 -4.63 -13.01 -5.14
N PHE A 17 -4.12 -12.10 -4.31
CA PHE A 17 -2.68 -11.84 -4.20
C PHE A 17 -2.31 -11.29 -2.83
N TRP A 18 -1.03 -11.42 -2.49
CA TRP A 18 -0.45 -10.72 -1.36
C TRP A 18 0.20 -9.43 -1.86
N GLY A 19 -0.12 -8.31 -1.22
CA GLY A 19 0.42 -7.00 -1.53
C GLY A 19 1.27 -6.47 -0.39
N SER A 20 2.42 -5.92 -0.72
CA SER A 20 3.14 -4.99 0.14
C SER A 20 2.73 -3.57 -0.22
N ILE A 21 2.28 -2.82 0.77
CA ILE A 21 1.63 -1.53 0.60
C ILE A 21 2.40 -0.48 1.38
N LEU A 22 2.86 0.56 0.67
CA LEU A 22 3.39 1.78 1.25
C LEU A 22 2.30 2.85 1.25
N ILE A 23 2.07 3.47 2.41
CA ILE A 23 1.20 4.64 2.55
C ILE A 23 2.00 5.81 3.13
N THR A 24 1.96 6.94 2.42
CA THR A 24 2.61 8.18 2.83
C THR A 24 1.58 9.31 2.85
N ALA A 25 1.53 10.05 3.97
CA ALA A 25 0.69 11.23 4.11
C ALA A 25 1.20 12.40 3.23
N LEU A 26 0.28 13.04 2.52
CA LEU A 26 0.51 14.26 1.77
C LEU A 26 0.15 15.47 2.63
N HIS A 27 1.02 16.48 2.63
CA HIS A 27 0.84 17.68 3.44
C HIS A 27 0.73 18.92 2.55
N ASN A 28 -0.08 19.90 2.95
CA ASN A 28 -0.08 21.24 2.34
C ASN A 28 1.11 22.08 2.87
N ASP A 29 1.22 23.32 2.41
CA ASP A 29 2.28 24.25 2.84
C ASP A 29 2.22 24.61 4.34
N ALA A 30 1.06 24.46 4.99
CA ALA A 30 0.88 24.67 6.42
C ALA A 30 1.25 23.43 7.27
N GLY A 31 1.55 22.30 6.62
CA GLY A 31 1.86 21.03 7.28
C GLY A 31 0.63 20.18 7.64
N ASP A 32 -0.58 20.56 7.23
CA ASP A 32 -1.78 19.77 7.47
C ASP A 32 -1.81 18.55 6.53
N VAL A 33 -2.26 17.40 7.04
CA VAL A 33 -2.51 16.22 6.20
C VAL A 33 -3.72 16.48 5.31
N ILE A 34 -3.50 16.49 4.00
CA ILE A 34 -4.54 16.72 2.99
C ILE A 34 -4.88 15.47 2.16
N GLY A 35 -4.17 14.37 2.41
CA GLY A 35 -4.41 13.11 1.72
C GLY A 35 -3.29 12.10 1.95
N TYR A 36 -3.26 11.07 1.13
CA TYR A 36 -2.20 10.07 1.14
C TYR A 36 -1.95 9.52 -0.26
N THR A 37 -0.73 9.03 -0.48
CA THR A 37 -0.42 8.16 -1.60
C THR A 37 -0.47 6.71 -1.13
N LYS A 38 -0.92 5.82 -2.00
CA LYS A 38 -0.86 4.38 -1.79
C LYS A 38 -0.12 3.75 -2.96
N LEU A 39 0.97 3.05 -2.66
CA LEU A 39 1.69 2.22 -3.62
C LEU A 39 1.53 0.76 -3.20
N THR A 40 0.89 -0.03 -4.05
CA THR A 40 0.77 -1.48 -3.86
C THR A 40 1.73 -2.18 -4.81
N ARG A 41 2.64 -2.99 -4.25
CA ARG A 41 3.46 -3.94 -4.99
C ARG A 41 2.95 -5.35 -4.69
N GLU A 42 2.68 -6.11 -5.74
CA GLU A 42 2.36 -7.53 -5.60
C GLU A 42 3.60 -8.32 -5.14
N LEU A 43 3.41 -9.18 -4.15
CA LEU A 43 4.42 -10.07 -3.60
C LEU A 43 4.34 -11.43 -4.31
N ARG A 44 5.52 -12.01 -4.55
CA ARG A 44 5.66 -13.40 -4.97
C ARG A 44 5.77 -14.29 -3.72
N ASP A 45 5.52 -15.59 -3.89
CA ASP A 45 5.48 -16.55 -2.79
C ASP A 45 6.74 -16.54 -1.89
N ASN A 46 7.91 -16.24 -2.46
CA ASN A 46 9.18 -16.19 -1.71
C ASN A 46 9.43 -14.85 -0.98
N GLU A 47 8.48 -13.93 -1.01
CA GLU A 47 8.55 -12.62 -0.35
C GLU A 47 7.55 -12.51 0.82
N ILE A 48 6.83 -13.60 1.12
CA ILE A 48 5.90 -13.73 2.25
C ILE A 48 6.59 -14.63 3.28
N GLU A 49 7.32 -14.04 4.23
CA GLU A 49 7.94 -14.74 5.37
C GLU A 49 7.47 -14.13 6.70
#